data_AF-A0A6L6IN55-F1
#
_entry.id   AF-A0A6L6IN55-F1
#
_cell.length_a   1.000
_cell.length_b   1.000
_cell.length_c   1.000
_cell.angle_alpha   90.00
_cell.angle_beta   90.00
_cell.angle_gamma   90.00
#
_symmetry.space_group_name_H-M   'P 1'
#
loop_
_entity.id
_entity.type
_entity.pdbx_description
1 polymer ?
#
loop_
_entity_poly.entity_id
_entity_poly.type
_entity_poly.pdbx_seq_one_letter_code
_entity_poly.pdbx_strand_id
1 'polypeptide(L)' 'MSDALILRTGALAQQQLSQSRYGLRVHECPWFLDVLRFRGRESLSQPWQYDITVTCPAAART' A
#
# COMPACT_ATOMS: atom_id res chain seq x y z
N MET A 1 9.84 10.33 27.17
CA MET A 1 8.54 10.77 26.61
C MET A 1 8.50 10.62 25.09
N SER A 2 9.62 10.78 24.38
CA SER A 2 9.73 10.68 22.91
C SER A 2 9.61 9.24 22.38
N ASP A 3 10.21 8.26 23.07
CA ASP A 3 10.23 6.87 22.60
C ASP A 3 8.84 6.23 22.60
N ALA A 4 8.01 6.58 23.58
CA ALA A 4 6.62 6.13 23.65
C ALA A 4 5.78 6.67 22.48
N LEU A 5 6.06 7.89 22.01
CA LEU A 5 5.40 8.45 20.83
C LEU A 5 5.83 7.73 19.56
N ILE A 6 7.15 7.47 19.39
CA ILE A 6 7.72 6.76 18.23
C ILE A 6 7.16 5.33 18.12
N LEU A 7 7.10 4.61 19.24
CA LEU A 7 6.52 3.26 19.29
C LEU A 7 5.05 3.29 18.90
N ARG A 8 4.30 4.29 19.36
CA ARG A 8 2.88 4.43 19.07
C ARG A 8 2.61 4.79 17.61
N THR A 9 3.40 5.66 16.99
CA THR A 9 3.31 5.94 15.55
C THR A 9 3.71 4.72 14.72
N GLY A 10 4.74 3.98 15.13
CA GLY A 10 5.12 2.72 14.48
C GLY A 10 4.00 1.67 14.51
N ALA A 11 3.35 1.51 15.66
CA ALA A 11 2.23 0.58 15.83
C ALA A 11 0.99 0.99 15.04
N LEU A 12 0.65 2.29 14.99
CA LEU A 12 -0.46 2.80 14.19
C LEU A 12 -0.20 2.62 12.69
N ALA A 13 1.03 2.87 12.23
CA ALA A 13 1.44 2.61 10.85
C ALA A 13 1.34 1.11 10.52
N GLN A 14 1.80 0.23 11.41
CA GLN A 14 1.68 -1.23 11.27
C GLN A 14 0.23 -1.72 11.28
N GLN A 15 -0.64 -1.13 12.12
CA GLN A 15 -2.05 -1.48 12.17
C GLN A 15 -2.79 -1.05 10.89
N GLN A 16 -2.41 0.08 10.30
CA GLN A 16 -2.97 0.51 9.02
C GLN A 16 -2.48 -0.39 7.87
N LEU A 17 -1.23 -0.83 7.92
CA LEU A 17 -0.66 -1.85 7.03
C LEU A 17 -1.36 -3.21 7.16
N SER A 18 -1.82 -3.57 8.37
CA SER A 18 -2.41 -4.90 8.63
C SER A 18 -3.87 -5.05 8.19
N GLN A 19 -4.56 -3.97 7.83
CA GLN A 19 -5.95 -4.07 7.38
C GLN A 19 -6.06 -4.47 5.91
N SER A 20 -5.06 -4.13 5.09
CA SER A 20 -5.03 -4.50 3.69
C SER A 20 -4.37 -5.86 3.52
N ARG A 21 -5.14 -6.88 3.11
CA ARG A 21 -4.62 -8.24 2.89
C ARG A 21 -3.59 -8.32 1.75
N TYR A 22 -3.55 -7.32 0.90
CA TYR A 22 -2.66 -7.24 -0.26
C TYR A 22 -1.82 -5.98 -0.17
N GLY A 23 -0.50 -6.12 -0.27
CA GLY A 23 0.43 -5.00 -0.27
C GLY A 23 0.96 -4.71 -1.67
N LEU A 24 1.11 -3.43 -2.01
CA LEU A 24 1.80 -2.98 -3.22
C LEU A 24 3.05 -2.19 -2.81
N ARG A 25 4.20 -2.55 -3.37
CA ARG A 25 5.42 -1.76 -3.29
C ARG A 25 5.83 -1.33 -4.68
N VAL A 26 6.00 -0.03 -4.87
CA VAL A 26 6.57 0.56 -6.08
C VAL A 26 7.98 0.99 -5.74
N HIS A 27 8.94 0.63 -6.59
CA HIS A 27 10.34 1.01 -6.40
C HIS A 27 10.46 2.53 -6.34
N GLU A 28 11.22 3.04 -5.36
CA GLU A 28 11.42 4.48 -5.12
C GLU A 28 10.15 5.30 -4.86
N CYS A 29 9.03 4.67 -4.49
CA CYS A 29 7.84 5.38 -4.05
C CYS A 29 7.91 5.69 -2.54
N PRO A 30 7.87 6.97 -2.12
CA PRO A 30 7.91 7.34 -0.70
C PRO A 30 6.55 7.21 -0.01
N TRP A 31 5.48 6.97 -0.78
CA TRP A 31 4.11 6.95 -0.28
C TRP A 31 3.66 5.54 0.05
N PHE A 32 2.90 5.43 1.14
CA PHE A 32 2.13 4.23 1.41
C PHE A 32 0.97 4.13 0.41
N LEU A 33 0.89 3.00 -0.29
CA LEU A 33 -0.18 2.68 -1.24
C LEU A 33 -1.06 1.58 -0.62
N ASP A 34 -2.25 1.95 -0.19
CA ASP A 34 -3.23 0.99 0.32
C ASP A 34 -4.04 0.39 -0.84
N VAL A 35 -4.03 -0.93 -1.00
CA VAL A 35 -4.69 -1.61 -2.12
C VAL A 35 -6.19 -1.70 -1.86
N LEU A 36 -6.97 -1.00 -2.70
CA LEU A 36 -8.44 -1.02 -2.63
C LEU A 36 -9.03 -2.20 -3.42
N ARG A 37 -8.53 -2.45 -4.64
CA ARG A 37 -8.92 -3.58 -5.48
C ARG A 37 -7.83 -3.88 -6.51
N PHE A 38 -7.76 -5.13 -6.97
CA PHE A 38 -6.88 -5.51 -8.07
C PHE A 38 -7.56 -6.51 -9.02
N ARG A 39 -7.12 -6.53 -10.27
CA ARG A 39 -7.52 -7.53 -11.27
C ARG A 39 -6.29 -7.98 -12.07
N GLY A 40 -5.95 -9.27 -11.95
CA GLY A 40 -4.90 -9.90 -12.74
C GLY A 40 -5.45 -10.51 -14.04
N ARG A 41 -4.66 -10.43 -15.11
CA ARG A 41 -4.83 -11.18 -16.36
C ARG A 41 -3.52 -11.91 -16.63
N GLU A 42 -3.58 -13.24 -16.55
CA GLU A 42 -2.44 -14.12 -16.79
C GLU A 42 -2.83 -15.21 -17.79
N SER A 43 -1.95 -15.49 -18.74
CA SER A 43 -2.13 -16.55 -19.72
C SER A 43 -0.77 -17.08 -20.15
N LEU A 44 -0.72 -18.35 -20.57
CA LEU A 44 0.51 -19.00 -21.00
C LEU A 44 1.08 -18.26 -22.22
N SER A 45 2.39 -17.98 -22.17
CA SER A 45 3.13 -17.31 -23.25
C SER A 45 2.61 -15.91 -23.60
N GLN A 46 1.88 -15.26 -22.69
CA GLN A 46 1.45 -13.87 -22.80
C GLN A 46 1.99 -13.06 -21.63
N PRO A 47 2.25 -11.75 -21.81
CA PRO A 47 2.62 -10.89 -20.69
C PRO A 47 1.48 -10.81 -19.69
N TRP A 48 1.83 -10.86 -18.41
CA TRP A 48 0.87 -10.65 -17.33
C TRP A 48 0.52 -9.17 -17.22
N GLN A 49 -0.72 -8.88 -16.79
CA GLN A 49 -1.15 -7.52 -16.53
C GLN A 49 -1.98 -7.47 -15.25
N TYR A 50 -1.71 -6.44 -14.43
CA TYR A 50 -2.45 -6.17 -13.20
C TYR A 50 -2.98 -4.74 -13.22
N ASP A 51 -4.29 -4.61 -13.11
CA ASP A 51 -4.93 -3.33 -12.82
C ASP A 51 -5.11 -3.21 -11.31
N ILE A 52 -4.45 -2.25 -10.66
CA ILE A 52 -4.48 -2.08 -9.20
C ILE A 52 -4.98 -0.68 -8.87
N THR A 53 -6.09 -0.59 -8.15
CA THR A 53 -6.58 0.67 -7.58
C THR A 53 -6.06 0.80 -6.17
N VAL A 54 -5.40 1.92 -5.88
CA VAL A 54 -4.83 2.21 -4.56
C VAL A 54 -5.40 3.51 -4.00
N THR A 55 -5.43 3.63 -2.68
CA THR A 55 -5.61 4.91 -2.00
C THR A 55 -4.25 5.40 -1.46
N CYS A 56 -4.04 6.71 -1.49
CA CYS A 56 -2.79 7.33 -1.09
C CYS A 56 -3.06 8.65 -0.35
N PRO A 57 -2.41 8.92 0.80
CA PRO A 57 -2.56 10.18 1.52
C PRO A 57 -2.18 11.43 0.71
N ALA A 58 -1.31 11.29 -0.30
CA ALA A 58 -0.93 12.40 -1.17
C ALA A 58 -2.04 12.79 -2.16
N ALA A 59 -2.93 11.86 -2.52
CA ALA A 59 -4.00 12.10 -3.49
C ALA A 59 -5.14 12.96 -2.93
N ALA A 60 -5.35 12.97 -1.61
CA ALA A 60 -6.43 13.71 -0.96
C ALA A 60 -6.17 15.23 -0.80
N ARG A 61 -5.01 15.73 -1.25
CA ARG A 61 -4.57 17.13 -1.09
C ARG A 61 -4.57 17.93 -2.40
N THR A 62 -5.41 17.55 -3.37
CA THR A 62 -5.67 18.34 -4.58
C THR A 62 -6.98 19.08 -4.43
#